data_AF-A0A2J8AEP4-F1
#
_entry.id   AF-A0A2J8AEP4-F1
#
_cell.length_a   1.000
_cell.length_b   1.000
_cell.length_c   1.000
_cell.angle_alpha   90.00
_cell.angle_beta   90.00
_cell.angle_gamma   90.00
#
_symmetry.space_group_name_H-M   'P 1'
#
loop_
_entity.id
_entity.type
_entity.pdbx_description
1 polymer ?
#
loop_
_entity_poly.entity_id
_entity_poly.type
_entity_poly.pdbx_seq_one_letter_code
_entity_poly.pdbx_strand_id
1 'polypeptide(L)'
;MLRAPPSPTAAPLPAAGRPPPLTPYRGTAPPVSGSTGPGSAHPGPSASNPAAGRPGAVPGTGAAAAAAAGGGPFRGPAPPLWDQALEQEKRLRAELRKKSFWDPEVRRLRGALQGTYEALVFGHYEYSTAHEVEPSLWKAVFYRPIEEFRSRVRALEGLAKGAVAAVGGAGAAGAAPPPLSSPEEARAQLARTTGAYLRFLDEALAFYRKTVWKLQWVYGSVGALVDLDAALQNEIQECVPRASGARAADARQSVHRCLIYLGDLCRRATP
;
A
#
# COMPACT_ATOMS: atom_id res chain seq x y z
N MET A 1 -45.11 -57.16 8.97
CA MET A 1 -43.74 -57.38 8.45
C MET A 1 -43.52 -56.43 7.28
N LEU A 2 -42.82 -55.31 7.52
CA LEU A 2 -42.51 -54.30 6.50
C LEU A 2 -40.98 -54.19 6.40
N ARG A 3 -40.44 -54.49 5.21
CA ARG A 3 -39.02 -54.64 4.92
C ARG A 3 -38.43 -53.27 4.55
N ALA A 4 -37.42 -52.83 5.30
CA ALA A 4 -36.69 -51.58 5.02
C ALA A 4 -35.78 -51.71 3.78
N PRO A 5 -35.56 -50.63 3.00
CA PRO A 5 -34.64 -50.63 1.86
C PRO A 5 -33.18 -50.47 2.29
N PRO A 6 -32.20 -50.98 1.50
CA PRO A 6 -30.78 -50.91 1.84
C PRO A 6 -30.15 -49.54 1.52
N SER A 7 -29.19 -49.15 2.36
CA SER A 7 -28.38 -47.93 2.25
C SER A 7 -27.40 -47.96 1.06
N PRO A 8 -27.07 -46.81 0.46
CA PRO A 8 -26.11 -46.72 -0.65
C PRO A 8 -24.65 -46.82 -0.17
N THR A 9 -23.92 -47.72 -0.82
CA THR A 9 -22.47 -47.91 -0.72
C THR A 9 -21.70 -46.67 -1.18
N ALA A 10 -20.83 -46.14 -0.31
CA ALA A 10 -19.91 -45.06 -0.64
C ALA A 10 -18.76 -45.57 -1.54
N ALA A 11 -18.51 -44.88 -2.66
CA ALA A 11 -17.37 -45.12 -3.53
C ALA A 11 -16.07 -44.51 -2.94
N PRO A 12 -14.90 -45.13 -3.15
CA PRO A 12 -13.63 -44.62 -2.64
C PRO A 12 -13.12 -43.42 -3.47
N LEU A 13 -12.65 -42.39 -2.78
CA LEU A 13 -11.97 -41.23 -3.35
C LEU A 13 -10.55 -41.59 -3.83
N PRO A 14 -10.08 -41.06 -4.97
CA PRO A 14 -8.71 -41.26 -5.43
C PRO A 14 -7.69 -40.49 -4.58
N ALA A 15 -6.54 -41.11 -4.35
CA ALA A 15 -5.44 -40.62 -3.54
C ALA A 15 -4.87 -39.28 -4.06
N ALA A 16 -4.76 -38.29 -3.16
CA ALA A 16 -4.09 -37.04 -3.42
C ALA A 16 -2.58 -37.26 -3.56
N GLY A 17 -2.05 -36.99 -4.75
CA GLY A 17 -0.60 -36.97 -5.02
C GLY A 17 0.09 -35.84 -4.23
N ARG A 18 1.24 -36.15 -3.63
CA ARG A 18 2.11 -35.18 -2.96
C ARG A 18 2.57 -34.10 -3.96
N PRO A 19 2.54 -32.80 -3.59
CA PRO A 19 3.21 -31.77 -4.37
C PRO A 19 4.74 -31.91 -4.27
N PRO A 20 5.49 -31.65 -5.37
CA PRO A 20 6.94 -31.74 -5.37
C PRO A 20 7.59 -30.64 -4.51
N PRO A 21 8.80 -30.87 -3.98
CA PRO A 21 9.50 -29.91 -3.14
C PRO A 21 9.97 -28.70 -3.95
N LEU A 22 9.75 -27.50 -3.39
CA LEU A 22 10.25 -26.23 -3.91
C LEU A 22 11.78 -26.21 -3.81
N THR A 23 12.45 -26.15 -4.95
CA THR A 23 13.89 -25.86 -5.02
C THR A 23 14.12 -24.34 -4.96
N PRO A 24 15.16 -23.87 -4.27
CA PRO A 24 15.47 -22.45 -4.20
C PRO A 24 16.05 -21.96 -5.54
N TYR A 25 15.40 -20.95 -6.13
CA TYR A 25 15.85 -20.24 -7.32
C TYR A 25 17.20 -19.54 -7.04
N ARG A 26 18.26 -19.99 -7.70
CA ARG A 26 19.60 -19.40 -7.65
C ARG A 26 19.81 -18.61 -8.93
N GLY A 27 19.83 -17.28 -8.81
CA GLY A 27 19.98 -16.37 -9.94
C GLY A 27 21.35 -16.48 -10.62
N THR A 28 21.34 -16.38 -11.95
CA THR A 28 22.50 -16.04 -12.77
C THR A 28 22.04 -15.15 -13.94
N ALA A 29 22.63 -13.96 -14.04
CA ALA A 29 22.74 -13.18 -15.27
C ALA A 29 24.21 -13.26 -15.74
N PRO A 30 24.66 -12.75 -16.91
CA PRO A 30 24.06 -12.48 -18.23
C PRO A 30 24.89 -13.27 -19.33
N PRO A 31 25.06 -12.90 -20.63
CA PRO A 31 25.71 -11.65 -21.07
C PRO A 31 25.14 -10.97 -22.33
N VAL A 32 25.45 -9.68 -22.44
CA VAL A 32 25.46 -8.86 -23.65
C VAL A 32 26.59 -9.31 -24.58
N SER A 33 26.37 -9.30 -25.90
CA SER A 33 27.44 -9.38 -26.89
C SER A 33 27.05 -8.62 -28.15
N GLY A 34 27.82 -7.56 -28.41
CA GLY A 34 27.87 -6.88 -29.70
C GLY A 34 28.64 -7.71 -30.73
N SER A 35 28.40 -7.45 -32.00
CA SER A 35 29.13 -8.01 -33.12
C SER A 35 29.32 -6.95 -34.19
N THR A 36 30.58 -6.59 -34.40
CA THR A 36 31.17 -5.89 -35.53
C THR A 36 31.57 -6.88 -36.61
N GLY A 37 31.38 -6.56 -37.90
CA GLY A 37 32.18 -7.18 -38.96
C GLY A 37 31.74 -6.86 -40.41
N PRO A 38 32.66 -6.83 -41.39
CA PRO A 38 32.61 -5.96 -42.58
C PRO A 38 32.54 -6.71 -43.94
N GLY A 39 32.42 -5.98 -45.07
CA GLY A 39 32.65 -6.56 -46.41
C GLY A 39 32.23 -5.68 -47.60
N SER A 40 33.21 -5.29 -48.41
CA SER A 40 33.17 -4.41 -49.60
C SER A 40 32.65 -5.05 -50.91
N ALA A 41 32.17 -4.23 -51.88
CA ALA A 41 32.73 -4.08 -53.26
C ALA A 41 31.79 -3.34 -54.27
N HIS A 42 32.40 -2.49 -55.10
CA HIS A 42 31.94 -1.60 -56.20
C HIS A 42 31.67 -2.32 -57.56
N PRO A 43 31.46 -1.69 -58.77
CA PRO A 43 31.45 -0.25 -59.23
C PRO A 43 30.23 0.18 -60.12
N GLY A 44 29.83 1.46 -60.28
CA GLY A 44 30.34 2.58 -61.15
C GLY A 44 29.28 2.97 -62.24
N PRO A 45 29.36 4.06 -63.06
CA PRO A 45 29.99 5.39 -62.91
C PRO A 45 29.10 6.60 -63.39
N SER A 46 29.69 7.82 -63.37
CA SER A 46 29.37 9.08 -64.10
C SER A 46 28.27 10.02 -63.55
N ALA A 47 28.41 11.34 -63.48
CA ALA A 47 29.51 12.29 -63.74
C ALA A 47 29.17 13.68 -63.14
N SER A 48 30.21 14.51 -62.99
CA SER A 48 30.22 15.98 -63.04
C SER A 48 29.83 16.81 -61.80
N ASN A 49 30.88 17.34 -61.16
CA ASN A 49 30.91 18.58 -60.34
C ASN A 49 31.67 19.64 -61.18
N PRO A 50 31.53 20.97 -61.00
CA PRO A 50 32.09 21.68 -59.83
C PRO A 50 31.17 22.85 -59.34
N ALA A 51 31.31 23.50 -58.19
CA ALA A 51 32.49 24.24 -57.72
C ALA A 51 32.28 24.80 -56.29
N ALA A 52 33.42 25.10 -55.65
CA ALA A 52 33.68 26.17 -54.68
C ALA A 52 33.23 26.05 -53.20
N GLY A 53 34.23 25.89 -52.34
CA GLY A 53 34.50 26.87 -51.27
C GLY A 53 33.78 26.74 -49.93
N ARG A 54 34.34 25.91 -49.03
CA ARG A 54 34.16 25.95 -47.56
C ARG A 54 35.19 26.94 -46.93
N PRO A 55 35.21 27.23 -45.60
CA PRO A 55 34.30 26.81 -44.52
C PRO A 55 33.87 27.95 -43.56
N GLY A 56 32.87 27.69 -42.70
CA GLY A 56 32.56 28.55 -41.55
C GLY A 56 31.49 27.91 -40.67
N ALA A 57 31.90 27.42 -39.50
CA ALA A 57 31.17 26.51 -38.64
C ALA A 57 29.86 27.07 -38.05
N VAL A 58 28.83 26.23 -38.07
CA VAL A 58 27.61 26.34 -37.26
C VAL A 58 27.77 25.41 -36.07
N PRO A 59 27.65 25.87 -34.81
CA PRO A 59 27.16 25.05 -33.72
C PRO A 59 25.63 25.24 -33.66
N GLY A 60 24.81 24.19 -33.70
CA GLY A 60 24.92 23.05 -32.81
C GLY A 60 23.96 23.28 -31.64
N THR A 61 22.69 22.95 -31.91
CA THR A 61 21.71 22.39 -30.98
C THR A 61 22.18 22.09 -29.55
N GLY A 62 21.38 22.57 -28.59
CA GLY A 62 20.95 21.72 -27.48
C GLY A 62 21.94 21.55 -26.32
N ALA A 63 21.84 22.43 -25.34
CA ALA A 63 22.07 22.06 -23.94
C ALA A 63 21.19 22.96 -23.07
N ALA A 64 19.88 22.70 -23.10
CA ALA A 64 19.04 23.01 -21.95
C ALA A 64 19.66 22.25 -20.78
N ALA A 65 20.36 22.99 -19.91
CA ALA A 65 20.93 22.46 -18.70
C ALA A 65 19.82 21.70 -17.98
N ALA A 66 20.05 20.40 -17.80
CA ALA A 66 19.21 19.48 -17.06
C ALA A 66 18.89 20.11 -15.71
N ALA A 67 17.67 20.63 -15.58
CA ALA A 67 17.09 20.91 -14.28
C ALA A 67 17.01 19.57 -13.56
N ALA A 68 17.92 19.38 -12.60
CA ALA A 68 17.90 18.28 -11.67
C ALA A 68 16.47 18.11 -11.14
N ALA A 69 15.84 16.99 -11.49
CA ALA A 69 14.63 16.52 -10.85
C ALA A 69 15.01 16.08 -9.43
N GLY A 70 15.06 17.04 -8.52
CA GLY A 70 15.44 16.86 -7.14
C GLY A 70 14.65 17.81 -6.26
N GLY A 71 13.66 17.25 -5.56
CA GLY A 71 13.00 17.74 -4.35
C GLY A 71 13.30 19.17 -3.89
N GLY A 72 12.86 20.16 -4.67
CA GLY A 72 12.69 21.51 -4.12
C GLY A 72 11.51 21.50 -3.16
N PRO A 73 11.58 22.15 -1.99
CA PRO A 73 10.42 22.26 -1.10
C PRO A 73 9.28 22.90 -1.89
N PHE A 74 8.13 22.24 -1.92
CA PHE A 74 6.92 22.77 -2.51
C PHE A 74 6.69 24.20 -1.98
N ARG A 75 6.67 25.19 -2.88
CA ARG A 75 6.55 26.62 -2.53
C ARG A 75 5.11 27.16 -2.61
N GLY A 76 4.12 26.30 -2.81
CA GLY A 76 2.72 26.71 -2.84
C GLY A 76 2.12 26.89 -1.44
N PRO A 77 1.01 27.63 -1.31
CA PRO A 77 0.29 27.74 -0.05
C PRO A 77 -0.26 26.38 0.40
N ALA A 78 -0.42 26.21 1.72
CA ALA A 78 -1.03 25.02 2.28
C ALA A 78 -2.49 24.86 1.78
N PRO A 79 -2.90 23.68 1.30
CA PRO A 79 -4.29 23.43 0.98
C PRO A 79 -5.18 23.56 2.23
N PRO A 80 -6.42 24.06 2.15
CA PRO A 80 -7.34 24.12 3.30
C PRO A 80 -7.56 22.76 3.97
N LEU A 81 -7.47 21.67 3.19
CA LEU A 81 -7.54 20.29 3.69
C LEU A 81 -6.40 19.93 4.65
N TRP A 82 -5.26 20.61 4.59
CA TRP A 82 -4.13 20.37 5.49
C TRP A 82 -4.45 20.79 6.92
N ASP A 83 -4.96 22.00 7.11
CA ASP A 83 -5.35 22.49 8.44
C ASP A 83 -6.48 21.63 9.02
N GLN A 84 -7.42 21.20 8.17
CA GLN A 84 -8.46 20.25 8.55
C GLN A 84 -7.87 18.93 9.05
N ALA A 85 -6.88 18.36 8.35
CA ALA A 85 -6.22 17.12 8.76
C ALA A 85 -5.51 17.27 10.11
N LEU A 86 -4.79 18.38 10.31
CA LEU A 86 -4.10 18.65 11.57
C LEU A 86 -5.06 18.79 12.76
N GLU A 87 -6.20 19.46 12.56
CA GLU A 87 -7.22 19.58 13.60
C GLU A 87 -7.90 18.23 13.88
N GLN A 88 -8.20 17.44 12.84
CA GLN A 88 -8.71 16.07 12.99
C GLN A 88 -7.72 15.18 13.75
N GLU A 89 -6.42 15.28 13.49
CA GLU A 89 -5.39 14.56 14.25
C GLU A 89 -5.35 15.00 15.72
N LYS A 90 -5.35 16.30 15.97
CA LYS A 90 -5.35 16.85 17.33
C LYS A 90 -6.56 16.36 18.11
N ARG A 91 -7.75 16.42 17.49
CA ARG A 91 -9.00 15.91 18.07
C ARG A 91 -8.95 14.41 18.29
N LEU A 92 -8.48 13.63 17.32
CA LEU A 92 -8.31 12.17 17.45
C LEU A 92 -7.38 11.83 18.62
N ARG A 93 -6.24 12.52 18.75
CA ARG A 93 -5.32 12.34 19.90
C ARG A 93 -5.98 12.74 21.21
N ALA A 94 -6.78 13.80 21.25
CA ALA A 94 -7.49 14.22 22.45
C ALA A 94 -8.57 13.21 22.88
N GLU A 95 -9.31 12.64 21.92
CA GLU A 95 -10.33 11.63 22.22
C GLU A 95 -9.73 10.28 22.60
N LEU A 96 -8.63 9.85 21.96
CA LEU A 96 -7.88 8.67 22.38
C LEU A 96 -7.33 8.79 23.80
N ARG A 97 -7.09 10.01 24.31
CA ARG A 97 -6.70 10.21 25.71
C ARG A 97 -7.81 9.90 26.72
N LYS A 98 -9.07 9.97 26.28
CA LYS A 98 -10.25 9.88 27.14
C LYS A 98 -11.03 8.59 26.92
N LYS A 99 -10.99 8.05 25.71
CA LYS A 99 -11.85 6.97 25.22
C LYS A 99 -11.01 5.84 24.65
N SER A 100 -11.60 4.64 24.65
CA SER A 100 -11.02 3.47 23.98
C SER A 100 -10.95 3.70 22.47
N PHE A 101 -9.99 3.09 21.78
CA PHE A 101 -9.92 3.15 20.32
C PHE A 101 -11.15 2.53 19.61
N TRP A 102 -11.93 1.72 20.34
CA TRP A 102 -13.20 1.13 19.90
C TRP A 102 -14.39 2.08 19.93
N ASP A 103 -14.25 3.22 20.60
CA ASP A 103 -15.34 4.17 20.73
C ASP A 103 -15.83 4.61 19.35
N PRO A 104 -17.16 4.62 19.10
CA PRO A 104 -17.70 5.00 17.80
C PRO A 104 -17.22 6.37 17.30
N GLU A 105 -17.06 7.34 18.20
CA GLU A 105 -16.57 8.67 17.82
C GLU A 105 -15.09 8.64 17.44
N VAL A 106 -14.27 7.87 18.15
CA VAL A 106 -12.85 7.69 17.80
C VAL A 106 -12.70 7.02 16.43
N ARG A 107 -13.51 6.00 16.13
CA ARG A 107 -13.52 5.34 14.82
C ARG A 107 -13.99 6.29 13.72
N ARG A 108 -15.05 7.07 13.97
CA ARG A 108 -15.57 8.06 13.02
C ARG A 108 -14.52 9.13 12.70
N LEU A 109 -13.84 9.66 13.71
CA LEU A 109 -12.77 10.64 13.53
C LEU A 109 -11.59 10.07 12.74
N ARG A 110 -11.21 8.81 13.00
CA ARG A 110 -10.17 8.12 12.25
C ARG A 110 -10.54 7.94 10.78
N GLY A 111 -11.77 7.54 10.48
CA GLY A 111 -12.26 7.44 9.11
C GLY A 111 -12.31 8.79 8.39
N ALA A 112 -12.72 9.85 9.09
CA ALA A 112 -12.69 11.20 8.54
C ALA A 112 -11.25 11.67 8.23
N LEU A 113 -10.30 11.40 9.13
CA LEU A 113 -8.88 11.69 8.93
C LEU A 113 -8.29 10.91 7.75
N GLN A 114 -8.65 9.63 7.62
CA GLN A 114 -8.25 8.80 6.48
C GLN A 114 -8.73 9.43 5.16
N GLY A 115 -10.00 9.82 5.07
CA GLY A 115 -10.55 10.46 3.87
C GLY A 115 -9.90 11.80 3.55
N THR A 116 -9.63 12.63 4.57
CA THR A 116 -8.96 13.92 4.36
C THR A 116 -7.51 13.74 3.90
N TYR A 117 -6.76 12.79 4.47
CA TYR A 117 -5.41 12.50 3.99
C TYR A 117 -5.39 11.87 2.59
N GLU A 118 -6.34 10.98 2.29
CA GLU A 118 -6.48 10.44 0.93
C GLU A 118 -6.73 11.56 -0.08
N ALA A 119 -7.64 12.49 0.23
CA ALA A 119 -7.91 13.65 -0.61
C ALA A 119 -6.67 14.55 -0.80
N LEU A 120 -5.84 14.74 0.23
CA LEU A 120 -4.58 15.46 0.12
C LEU A 120 -3.59 14.76 -0.81
N VAL A 121 -3.43 13.45 -0.70
CA VAL A 121 -2.51 12.67 -1.55
C VAL A 121 -2.86 12.81 -3.03
N PHE A 122 -4.14 12.74 -3.38
CA PHE A 122 -4.57 12.80 -4.79
C PHE A 122 -4.85 14.22 -5.31
N GLY A 123 -5.24 15.16 -4.44
CA GLY A 123 -5.51 16.54 -4.81
C GLY A 123 -4.28 17.45 -4.80
N HIS A 124 -3.29 17.13 -3.96
CA HIS A 124 -2.12 17.99 -3.71
C HIS A 124 -0.84 17.15 -3.51
N TYR A 125 -0.51 16.30 -4.49
CA TYR A 125 0.55 15.28 -4.35
C TYR A 125 1.93 15.81 -3.94
N GLU A 126 2.42 16.85 -4.60
CA GLU A 126 3.72 17.46 -4.30
C GLU A 126 3.76 18.01 -2.86
N TYR A 127 2.68 18.67 -2.43
CA TYR A 127 2.53 19.15 -1.04
C TYR A 127 2.50 17.97 -0.07
N SER A 128 1.73 16.93 -0.39
CA SER A 128 1.58 15.73 0.44
C SER A 128 2.89 14.98 0.63
N THR A 129 3.72 14.94 -0.41
CA THR A 129 5.07 14.37 -0.35
C THR A 129 5.98 15.23 0.54
N ALA A 130 5.99 16.55 0.33
CA ALA A 130 6.81 17.47 1.12
C ALA A 130 6.46 17.49 2.62
N HIS A 131 5.21 17.18 2.98
CA HIS A 131 4.71 17.19 4.35
C HIS A 131 4.53 15.79 4.96
N GLU A 132 5.06 14.75 4.31
CA GLU A 132 4.99 13.37 4.78
C GLU A 132 3.56 12.95 5.18
N VAL A 133 2.58 13.30 4.33
CA VAL A 133 1.16 12.98 4.53
C VAL A 133 0.94 11.47 4.58
N GLU A 134 1.53 10.69 3.68
CA GLU A 134 1.32 9.25 3.64
C GLU A 134 1.89 8.51 4.87
N PRO A 135 3.12 8.80 5.35
CA PRO A 135 3.58 8.27 6.63
C PRO A 135 2.70 8.68 7.82
N SER A 136 2.21 9.92 7.83
CA SER A 136 1.31 10.40 8.89
C SER A 136 -0.02 9.65 8.86
N LEU A 137 -0.61 9.44 7.68
CA LEU A 137 -1.79 8.61 7.44
C LEU A 137 -1.55 7.18 7.95
N TRP A 138 -0.48 6.52 7.51
CA TRP A 138 -0.14 5.16 7.95
C TRP A 138 -0.05 5.08 9.48
N LYS A 139 0.69 5.99 10.10
CA LYS A 139 0.93 6.00 11.54
C LYS A 139 -0.35 6.24 12.34
N ALA A 140 -1.14 7.23 11.95
CA ALA A 140 -2.33 7.65 12.70
C ALA A 140 -3.52 6.72 12.48
N VAL A 141 -3.75 6.29 11.24
CA VAL A 141 -4.95 5.54 10.83
C VAL A 141 -4.77 4.04 10.99
N PHE A 142 -3.60 3.47 10.68
CA PHE A 142 -3.43 2.02 10.59
C PHE A 142 -2.48 1.45 11.64
N TYR A 143 -1.25 1.95 11.69
CA TYR A 143 -0.21 1.39 12.56
C TYR A 143 -0.58 1.44 14.05
N ARG A 144 -1.03 2.59 14.54
CA ARG A 144 -1.44 2.73 15.96
C ARG A 144 -2.57 1.76 16.34
N PRO A 145 -3.70 1.68 15.60
CA PRO A 145 -4.72 0.67 15.88
C PRO A 145 -4.20 -0.76 15.85
N ILE A 146 -3.35 -1.11 14.90
CA ILE A 146 -2.75 -2.45 14.82
C ILE A 146 -2.02 -2.79 16.11
N GLU A 147 -1.19 -1.89 16.63
CA GLU A 147 -0.46 -2.12 17.88
C GLU A 147 -1.41 -2.23 19.09
N GLU A 148 -2.48 -1.44 19.11
CA GLU A 148 -3.53 -1.53 20.13
C GLU A 148 -4.28 -2.88 20.08
N PHE A 149 -4.67 -3.34 18.89
CA PHE A 149 -5.26 -4.66 18.69
C PHE A 149 -4.33 -5.77 19.18
N ARG A 150 -3.06 -5.74 18.77
CA ARG A 150 -2.04 -6.73 19.18
C ARG A 150 -1.80 -6.74 20.68
N SER A 151 -1.79 -5.56 21.31
CA SER A 151 -1.67 -5.44 22.77
C SER A 151 -2.85 -6.14 23.47
N ARG A 152 -4.08 -5.86 23.02
CA ARG A 152 -5.29 -6.45 23.61
C ARG A 152 -5.43 -7.93 23.38
N VAL A 153 -5.10 -8.43 22.18
CA VAL A 153 -5.10 -9.86 21.87
C VAL A 153 -4.15 -10.59 22.82
N ARG A 154 -2.91 -10.12 22.98
CA ARG A 154 -1.93 -10.70 23.93
C ARG A 154 -2.42 -10.69 25.37
N ALA A 155 -3.04 -9.59 25.82
CA ALA A 155 -3.59 -9.50 27.17
C ALA A 155 -4.73 -10.52 27.38
N LEU A 156 -5.64 -10.65 26.41
CA LEU A 156 -6.75 -11.60 26.46
C LEU A 156 -6.28 -13.06 26.36
N GLU A 157 -5.22 -13.34 25.59
CA GLU A 157 -4.58 -14.67 25.55
C GLU A 157 -4.00 -15.07 26.91
N GLY A 158 -3.36 -14.13 27.61
CA GLY A 158 -2.86 -14.35 28.98
C GLY A 158 -4.01 -14.73 29.93
N LEU A 159 -5.08 -13.93 29.92
CA LEU A 159 -6.28 -14.18 30.74
C LEU A 159 -6.97 -15.51 30.39
N ALA A 160 -7.10 -15.84 29.10
CA ALA A 160 -7.71 -17.09 28.64
C ALA A 160 -6.92 -18.34 29.06
N LYS A 161 -5.62 -18.20 29.31
CA LYS A 161 -4.72 -19.23 29.82
C LYS A 161 -4.66 -19.27 31.36
N GLY A 162 -5.44 -18.44 32.05
CA GLY A 162 -5.47 -18.39 33.51
C GLY A 162 -4.29 -17.64 34.14
N ALA A 163 -3.53 -16.86 33.36
CA ALA A 163 -2.52 -15.98 33.91
C ALA A 163 -3.20 -14.79 34.63
N VAL A 164 -2.72 -14.45 35.82
CA VAL A 164 -3.15 -13.23 36.53
C VAL A 164 -2.73 -12.04 35.68
N ALA A 165 -3.66 -11.12 35.41
CA ALA A 165 -3.37 -9.92 34.64
C ALA A 165 -2.18 -9.16 35.25
N ALA A 166 -1.04 -9.16 34.57
CA ALA A 166 0.03 -8.23 34.88
C ALA A 166 -0.49 -6.83 34.53
N VAL A 167 -0.94 -6.09 35.54
CA VAL A 167 -1.17 -4.65 35.43
C VAL A 167 0.21 -3.99 35.30
N GLY A 168 0.60 -3.67 34.07
CA GLY A 168 1.79 -2.86 33.77
C GLY A 168 2.50 -3.34 32.50
N GLY A 169 2.79 -2.50 31.50
CA GLY A 169 3.24 -1.12 31.63
C GLY A 169 2.74 -0.13 30.59
N ALA A 170 2.90 1.11 31.00
CA ALA A 170 2.50 2.40 30.43
C ALA A 170 2.72 2.57 28.93
N GLY A 171 1.73 3.18 28.25
CA GLY A 171 2.01 3.74 26.94
C GLY A 171 0.86 4.20 26.06
N ALA A 172 -0.41 4.06 26.38
CA ALA A 172 -1.47 4.75 25.64
C ALA A 172 -2.78 4.71 26.40
N ALA A 173 -3.42 5.87 26.50
CA ALA A 173 -4.78 5.97 26.99
C ALA A 173 -5.71 5.09 26.16
N GLY A 174 -6.35 4.15 26.87
CA GLY A 174 -7.38 3.28 26.36
C GLY A 174 -7.94 2.60 27.59
N ALA A 175 -9.21 2.86 27.90
CA ALA A 175 -9.89 2.31 29.06
C ALA A 175 -9.56 0.81 29.20
N ALA A 176 -9.10 0.43 30.40
CA ALA A 176 -8.79 -0.96 30.73
C ALA A 176 -9.96 -1.86 30.32
N PRO A 177 -9.71 -3.06 29.77
CA PRO A 177 -10.78 -4.01 29.53
C PRO A 177 -11.56 -4.22 30.84
N PRO A 178 -12.90 -4.32 30.80
CA PRO A 178 -13.70 -4.58 31.99
C PRO A 178 -13.16 -5.84 32.69
N PRO A 179 -13.21 -5.91 34.03
CA PRO A 179 -12.74 -7.09 34.76
C PRO A 179 -13.53 -8.31 34.27
N LEU A 180 -12.87 -9.18 33.51
CA LEU A 180 -13.47 -10.42 33.03
C LEU A 180 -13.49 -11.41 34.18
N SER A 181 -14.68 -11.92 34.47
CA SER A 181 -14.96 -12.69 35.67
C SER A 181 -14.58 -14.16 35.50
N SER A 182 -14.37 -14.62 34.27
CA SER A 182 -13.98 -16.00 33.98
C SER A 182 -13.01 -16.16 32.79
N PRO A 183 -12.20 -17.24 32.76
CA PRO A 183 -11.39 -17.59 31.60
C PRO A 183 -12.21 -17.86 30.33
N GLU A 184 -13.47 -18.26 30.47
CA GLU A 184 -14.39 -18.47 29.35
C GLU A 184 -14.80 -17.16 28.68
N GLU A 185 -15.13 -16.13 29.49
CA GLU A 185 -15.38 -14.78 28.99
C GLU A 185 -14.16 -14.19 28.27
N ALA A 186 -12.96 -14.45 28.80
CA ALA A 186 -11.70 -14.05 28.16
C ALA A 186 -11.51 -14.70 26.79
N ARG A 187 -11.82 -15.99 26.63
CA ARG A 187 -11.78 -16.68 25.33
C ARG A 187 -12.80 -16.11 24.34
N ALA A 188 -14.02 -15.84 24.81
CA ALA A 188 -15.05 -15.25 23.96
C ALA A 188 -14.66 -13.83 23.50
N GLN A 189 -14.09 -13.02 24.40
CA GLN A 189 -13.60 -11.69 24.04
C GLN A 189 -12.35 -11.73 23.15
N LEU A 190 -11.46 -12.70 23.36
CA LEU A 190 -10.32 -12.95 22.48
C LEU A 190 -10.82 -13.23 21.06
N ALA A 191 -11.73 -14.18 20.87
CA ALA A 191 -12.30 -14.51 19.56
C ALA A 191 -12.92 -13.28 18.87
N ARG A 192 -13.72 -12.48 19.61
CA ARG A 192 -14.31 -11.23 19.07
C ARG A 192 -13.25 -10.21 18.68
N THR A 193 -12.24 -10.01 19.53
CA THR A 193 -11.16 -9.03 19.31
C THR A 193 -10.29 -9.43 18.13
N THR A 194 -9.91 -10.71 18.04
CA THR A 194 -9.15 -11.26 16.90
C THR A 194 -9.96 -11.16 15.61
N GLY A 195 -11.24 -11.54 15.60
CA GLY A 195 -12.07 -11.40 14.42
C GLY A 195 -12.20 -9.95 13.95
N ALA A 196 -12.30 -9.00 14.87
CA ALA A 196 -12.35 -7.58 14.52
C ALA A 196 -10.98 -7.02 14.09
N TYR A 197 -9.88 -7.56 14.63
CA TYR A 197 -8.53 -7.24 14.18
C TYR A 197 -8.29 -7.69 12.74
N LEU A 198 -8.66 -8.92 12.39
CA LEU A 198 -8.50 -9.45 11.04
C LEU A 198 -9.32 -8.65 10.02
N ARG A 199 -10.58 -8.32 10.32
CA ARG A 199 -11.39 -7.43 9.46
C ARG A 199 -10.72 -6.06 9.26
N PHE A 200 -10.16 -5.49 10.32
CA PHE A 200 -9.42 -4.22 10.22
C PHE A 200 -8.20 -4.34 9.30
N LEU A 201 -7.46 -5.45 9.35
CA LEU A 201 -6.34 -5.71 8.45
C LEU A 201 -6.81 -5.88 7.00
N ASP A 202 -7.93 -6.58 6.77
CA ASP A 202 -8.51 -6.74 5.44
C ASP A 202 -8.94 -5.39 4.84
N GLU A 203 -9.59 -4.53 5.63
CA GLU A 203 -9.94 -3.16 5.23
C GLU A 203 -8.69 -2.34 4.89
N ALA A 204 -7.62 -2.45 5.70
CA ALA A 204 -6.36 -1.77 5.45
C ALA A 204 -5.64 -2.27 4.18
N LEU A 205 -5.66 -3.58 3.94
CA LEU A 205 -5.13 -4.20 2.71
C LEU A 205 -5.89 -3.72 1.49
N ALA A 206 -7.23 -3.72 1.55
CA ALA A 206 -8.08 -3.21 0.48
C ALA A 206 -7.81 -1.73 0.21
N PHE A 207 -7.67 -0.92 1.26
CA PHE A 207 -7.31 0.49 1.14
C PHE A 207 -6.01 0.68 0.37
N TYR A 208 -4.89 0.09 0.81
CA TYR A 208 -3.60 0.30 0.14
C TYR A 208 -3.51 -0.33 -1.25
N ARG A 209 -4.22 -1.43 -1.52
CA ARG A 209 -4.35 -1.97 -2.89
C ARG A 209 -5.05 -0.95 -3.79
N LYS A 210 -6.17 -0.37 -3.31
CA LYS A 210 -6.89 0.71 -4.01
C LYS A 210 -5.98 1.93 -4.20
N THR A 211 -5.21 2.33 -3.18
CA THR A 211 -4.29 3.48 -3.24
C THR A 211 -3.19 3.29 -4.28
N VAL A 212 -2.53 2.13 -4.33
CA VAL A 212 -1.49 1.84 -5.34
C VAL A 212 -2.08 1.93 -6.74
N TRP A 213 -3.27 1.37 -6.95
CA TRP A 213 -3.94 1.42 -8.24
C TRP A 213 -4.33 2.86 -8.62
N LYS A 214 -4.94 3.62 -7.70
CA LYS A 214 -5.26 5.04 -7.88
C LYS A 214 -4.03 5.89 -8.22
N LEU A 215 -2.91 5.71 -7.52
CA LEU A 215 -1.68 6.44 -7.78
C LEU A 215 -1.18 6.21 -9.22
N GLN A 216 -1.22 4.96 -9.68
CA GLN A 216 -0.82 4.60 -11.05
C GLN A 216 -1.82 5.09 -12.10
N TRP A 217 -3.11 5.12 -11.75
CA TRP A 217 -4.15 5.68 -12.61
C TRP A 217 -3.96 7.19 -12.81
N VAL A 218 -3.76 7.93 -11.71
CA VAL A 218 -3.67 9.40 -11.69
C VAL A 218 -2.35 9.91 -12.26
N TYR A 219 -1.22 9.37 -11.81
CA TYR A 219 0.12 9.90 -12.11
C TYR A 219 0.89 9.07 -13.15
N GLY A 220 0.27 8.03 -13.71
CA GLY A 220 0.89 7.14 -14.69
C GLY A 220 1.47 5.87 -14.06
N SER A 221 1.63 4.84 -14.91
CA SER A 221 2.13 3.53 -14.45
C SER A 221 3.57 3.63 -13.97
N VAL A 222 3.83 3.05 -12.80
CA VAL A 222 5.18 2.95 -12.22
C VAL A 222 5.70 1.50 -12.20
N GLY A 223 5.02 0.60 -12.91
CA GLY A 223 5.41 -0.81 -13.02
C GLY A 223 5.01 -1.69 -11.83
N ALA A 224 4.16 -1.20 -10.93
CA ALA A 224 3.64 -1.99 -9.82
C ALA A 224 2.39 -2.76 -10.27
N LEU A 225 2.45 -4.09 -10.23
CA LEU A 225 1.30 -4.95 -10.51
C LEU A 225 0.55 -5.23 -9.20
N VAL A 226 -0.58 -4.56 -9.03
CA VAL A 226 -1.54 -4.86 -7.96
C VAL A 226 -2.83 -5.27 -8.62
N ASP A 227 -3.21 -6.53 -8.40
CA ASP A 227 -4.49 -7.04 -8.88
C ASP A 227 -5.63 -6.38 -8.09
N LEU A 228 -6.60 -5.86 -8.80
CA LEU A 228 -7.78 -5.19 -8.28
C LEU A 228 -8.97 -5.65 -9.12
N ASP A 229 -10.12 -5.92 -8.53
CA ASP A 229 -11.27 -6.38 -9.29
C ASP A 229 -11.71 -5.32 -10.32
N ALA A 230 -12.18 -5.79 -11.48
CA ALA A 230 -12.50 -4.91 -12.60
C ALA A 230 -13.61 -3.89 -12.27
N ALA A 231 -14.56 -4.24 -11.38
CA ALA A 231 -15.62 -3.32 -10.97
C ALA A 231 -15.04 -2.13 -10.17
N LEU A 232 -14.15 -2.40 -9.23
CA LEU A 232 -13.46 -1.38 -8.46
C LEU A 232 -12.48 -0.55 -9.31
N GLN A 233 -11.85 -1.16 -10.31
CA GLN A 233 -11.07 -0.40 -11.30
C GLN A 233 -11.96 0.61 -12.03
N ASN A 234 -13.11 0.18 -12.55
CA ASN A 234 -14.05 1.06 -13.25
C ASN A 234 -14.57 2.20 -12.34
N GLU A 235 -14.97 1.89 -11.10
CA GLU A 235 -15.39 2.89 -10.11
C GLU A 235 -14.33 3.99 -9.93
N ILE A 236 -13.06 3.59 -9.81
CA ILE A 236 -11.96 4.55 -9.65
C ILE A 236 -11.78 5.40 -10.90
N GLN A 237 -11.87 4.81 -12.10
CA GLN A 237 -11.71 5.55 -13.36
C GLN A 237 -12.80 6.60 -13.56
N GLU A 238 -14.02 6.30 -13.13
CA GLU A 238 -15.16 7.22 -13.19
C GLU A 238 -15.05 8.35 -12.17
N CYS A 239 -14.56 8.05 -10.96
CA CYS A 239 -14.56 9.00 -9.84
C CYS A 239 -13.26 9.81 -9.71
N VAL A 240 -12.14 9.31 -10.25
CA VAL A 240 -10.82 9.91 -10.07
C VAL A 240 -10.25 10.29 -11.44
N PRO A 241 -10.15 11.60 -11.76
CA PRO A 241 -9.59 12.02 -13.03
C PRO A 241 -8.09 11.73 -13.10
N ARG A 242 -7.59 11.41 -14.30
CA ARG A 242 -6.14 11.32 -14.53
C ARG A 242 -5.52 12.70 -14.46
N ALA A 243 -4.32 12.82 -13.90
CA ALA A 243 -3.58 14.07 -13.99
C ALA A 243 -3.22 14.33 -15.46
N SER A 244 -3.73 15.41 -16.04
CA SER A 244 -3.34 15.85 -17.39
C SER A 244 -2.27 16.93 -17.29
N GLY A 245 -1.11 16.74 -17.94
CA GLY A 245 -0.07 17.77 -18.01
C GLY A 245 1.37 17.25 -18.08
N ALA A 246 2.29 18.13 -18.51
CA ALA A 246 3.69 17.85 -18.84
C ALA A 246 4.62 17.48 -17.65
N ARG A 247 4.07 17.34 -16.45
CA ARG A 247 4.75 16.76 -15.28
C ARG A 247 3.72 16.00 -14.46
N ALA A 248 3.33 14.80 -14.92
CA ALA A 248 2.76 13.83 -13.99
C ALA A 248 3.79 13.64 -12.88
N ALA A 249 3.41 13.97 -11.64
CA ALA A 249 4.31 13.85 -10.50
C ALA A 249 4.81 12.41 -10.37
N ASP A 250 6.07 12.23 -9.96
CA ASP A 250 6.64 10.89 -9.86
C ASP A 250 6.08 10.14 -8.64
N ALA A 251 5.06 9.32 -8.88
CA ALA A 251 4.40 8.55 -7.84
C ALA A 251 5.18 7.32 -7.35
N ARG A 252 6.38 7.04 -7.88
CA ARG A 252 7.18 5.85 -7.52
C ARG A 252 7.42 5.73 -6.02
N GLN A 253 7.75 6.85 -5.36
CA GLN A 253 8.03 6.83 -3.92
C GLN A 253 6.79 6.50 -3.11
N SER A 254 5.64 7.08 -3.45
CA SER A 254 4.35 6.78 -2.80
C SER A 254 3.91 5.35 -3.02
N VAL A 255 4.03 4.83 -4.24
CA VAL A 255 3.75 3.42 -4.54
C VAL A 255 4.69 2.51 -3.76
N HIS A 256 5.98 2.81 -3.70
CA HIS A 256 6.95 2.04 -2.92
C HIS A 256 6.56 2.00 -1.42
N ARG A 257 6.20 3.14 -0.83
CA ARG A 257 5.72 3.20 0.57
C ARG A 257 4.46 2.36 0.76
N CYS A 258 3.49 2.45 -0.15
CA CYS A 258 2.27 1.64 -0.09
C CYS A 258 2.59 0.14 -0.15
N LEU A 259 3.54 -0.29 -0.98
CA LEU A 259 3.98 -1.69 -1.04
C LEU A 259 4.66 -2.16 0.26
N ILE A 260 5.45 -1.29 0.91
CA ILE A 260 5.98 -1.57 2.26
C ILE A 260 4.84 -1.78 3.25
N TYR A 261 3.85 -0.89 3.27
CA TYR A 261 2.69 -0.99 4.16
C TYR A 261 1.87 -2.26 3.89
N LEU A 262 1.68 -2.63 2.62
CA LEU A 262 1.02 -3.89 2.25
C LEU A 262 1.81 -5.11 2.76
N GLY A 263 3.13 -5.13 2.60
CA GLY A 263 3.97 -6.19 3.16
C GLY A 263 3.88 -6.29 4.68
N ASP A 264 3.84 -5.14 5.36
CA ASP A 264 3.63 -5.04 6.80
C ASP A 264 2.26 -5.57 7.24
N LEU A 265 1.20 -5.29 6.51
CA LEU A 265 -0.15 -5.79 6.77
C LEU A 265 -0.22 -7.31 6.57
N CYS A 266 0.30 -7.83 5.45
CA CYS A 266 0.32 -9.28 5.17
C CYS A 266 1.05 -10.07 6.26
N ARG A 267 2.21 -9.57 6.71
CA ARG A 267 2.99 -10.19 7.80
C ARG A 267 2.19 -10.26 9.12
N ARG A 268 1.24 -9.35 9.32
CA ARG A 268 0.43 -9.26 10.54
C ARG A 268 -0.91 -9.99 10.44
N ALA A 269 -1.35 -10.31 9.22
CA ALA A 269 -2.56 -11.09 8.95
C ALA A 269 -2.34 -12.61 9.01
N THR A 270 -1.08 -13.05 8.96
CA THR A 270 -0.73 -14.47 9.14
C THR A 270 -0.73 -14.81 10.64
N PRO A 271 -1.47 -15.85 11.07
CA PRO A 271 -1.53 -16.28 12.48
C PRO A 271 -0.21 -16.87 13.00
#